data_AF-A0A7G1KP67-F1
#
_entry.id   AF-A0A7G1KP67-F1
#
_cell.length_a   1.000
_cell.length_b   1.000
_cell.length_c   1.000
_cell.angle_alpha   90.00
_cell.angle_beta   90.00
_cell.angle_gamma   90.00
#
_symmetry.space_group_name_H-M   'P 1'
#
loop_
_entity.id
_entity.type
_entity.pdbx_description
1 polymer ?
#
loop_
_entity_poly.entity_id
_entity_poly.type
_entity_poly.pdbx_seq_one_letter_code
_entity_poly.pdbx_strand_id
1 'polypeptide(L)' 'MHATMAGSLAGMAPTGRRFRVPFACHWRVRAGRIVHERFFFDFHQMCEQLGLSTDDAAAHFAAWRAAA' A
#
# COMPACT_ATOMS: atom_id res chain seq x y z
N MET A 1 2.80 -6.50 8.37
CA MET A 1 2.72 -5.04 8.57
C MET A 1 1.47 -4.70 9.38
N HIS A 2 1.59 -3.82 10.38
CA HIS A 2 0.47 -3.26 11.15
C HIS A 2 0.54 -1.74 11.04
N ALA A 3 -0.58 -1.07 10.76
CA ALA A 3 -0.62 0.39 10.65
C ALA A 3 -2.04 0.94 10.83
N THR A 4 -2.15 2.27 10.91
CA THR A 4 -3.41 3.03 10.84
C THR A 4 -3.40 3.90 9.60
N MET A 5 -4.48 3.93 8.82
CA MET A 5 -4.61 4.87 7.70
C MET A 5 -4.99 6.26 8.23
N ALA A 6 -3.99 6.98 8.74
CA ALA A 6 -4.15 8.31 9.30
C ALA A 6 -4.06 9.44 8.25
N GLY A 7 -3.44 9.16 7.09
CA GLY A 7 -3.30 10.10 5.98
C GLY A 7 -3.99 9.60 4.72
N SER A 8 -4.07 10.48 3.72
CA SER A 8 -4.58 10.09 2.40
C SER A 8 -3.65 9.06 1.75
N LEU A 9 -4.25 8.07 1.09
CA LEU A 9 -3.55 7.06 0.31
C LEU A 9 -4.01 7.17 -1.14
N ALA A 10 -3.13 7.59 -2.04
CA ALA A 10 -3.45 7.79 -3.47
C ALA A 10 -4.71 8.68 -3.70
N GLY A 11 -4.89 9.73 -2.89
CA GLY A 11 -6.04 10.63 -2.98
C GLY A 11 -7.31 10.11 -2.29
N MET A 12 -7.33 8.87 -1.79
CA MET A 12 -8.41 8.37 -0.95
C MET A 12 -8.40 9.09 0.40
N ALA A 13 -9.58 9.42 0.92
CA ALA A 13 -9.71 10.04 2.24
C ALA A 13 -9.20 9.09 3.34
N PRO A 14 -8.53 9.60 4.39
CA PRO A 14 -8.09 8.79 5.52
C PRO A 14 -9.30 8.13 6.20
N THR A 15 -9.25 6.82 6.43
CA THR A 15 -10.33 6.10 7.12
C THR A 15 -10.17 6.09 8.64
N GLY A 16 -8.97 6.40 9.16
CA GLY A 16 -8.65 6.30 10.58
C GLY A 16 -8.60 4.86 11.13
N ARG A 17 -8.84 3.86 10.29
CA ARG A 17 -8.91 2.45 10.69
C ARG A 17 -7.51 1.82 10.74
N ARG A 18 -7.37 0.84 11.63
CA ARG A 18 -6.18 -0.02 11.74
C ARG A 18 -6.30 -1.19 10.77
N PHE A 19 -5.18 -1.63 10.24
CA PHE A 19 -5.09 -2.84 9.44
C PHE A 19 -3.82 -3.65 9.75
N ARG A 20 -3.91 -4.96 9.53
CA ARG A 20 -2.81 -5.92 9.63
C ARG A 20 -2.81 -6.82 8.40
N VAL A 21 -1.71 -6.84 7.66
CA VAL A 21 -1.55 -7.66 6.46
C VAL A 21 -0.18 -8.35 6.40
N PRO A 22 -0.06 -9.53 5.76
CA PRO A 22 1.23 -10.09 5.38
C PRO A 22 1.89 -9.21 4.32
N PHE A 23 3.22 -9.26 4.24
CA PHE A 23 4.01 -8.56 3.23
C PHE A 23 5.27 -9.35 2.89
N ALA A 24 5.84 -9.07 1.72
CA ALA A 24 7.12 -9.58 1.27
C ALA A 24 7.93 -8.45 0.63
N CYS A 25 9.23 -8.38 0.95
CA CYS A 25 10.16 -7.46 0.29
C CYS A 25 11.16 -8.25 -0.55
N HIS A 26 11.33 -7.86 -1.81
CA HIS A 26 12.43 -8.33 -2.64
C HIS A 26 13.47 -7.22 -2.72
N TRP A 27 14.60 -7.41 -2.05
CA TRP A 27 15.73 -6.48 -2.06
C TRP A 27 16.84 -6.94 -3.00
N ARG A 28 17.42 -5.98 -3.72
CA ARG A 28 18.75 -6.15 -4.33
C ARG A 28 19.77 -5.46 -3.44
N VAL A 29 20.79 -6.19 -3.01
CA VAL A 29 21.85 -5.66 -2.14
C VAL A 29 23.17 -5.57 -2.90
N ARG A 30 23.85 -4.43 -2.84
CA ARG A 30 25.20 -4.21 -3.39
C ARG A 30 26.05 -3.47 -2.37
N ALA A 31 27.26 -3.96 -2.11
CA ALA A 31 28.19 -3.39 -1.13
C ALA A 31 27.54 -3.13 0.25
N GLY A 32 26.76 -4.12 0.74
CA GLY A 32 26.08 -4.04 2.04
C GLY A 32 24.88 -3.08 2.11
N ARG A 33 24.44 -2.49 0.99
CA ARG A 33 23.29 -1.58 0.94
C ARG A 33 22.18 -2.11 0.03
N ILE A 34 20.93 -1.90 0.41
CA ILE A 34 19.77 -2.13 -0.46
C ILE A 34 19.81 -1.06 -1.56
N VAL A 35 19.94 -1.48 -2.81
CA VAL A 35 19.96 -0.60 -3.99
C VAL A 35 18.65 -0.62 -4.78
N HIS A 36 17.76 -1.57 -4.46
CA HIS A 36 16.44 -1.68 -5.07
C HIS A 36 15.51 -2.48 -4.17
N GLU A 37 14.25 -2.08 -4.09
CA GLU A 37 13.20 -2.76 -3.34
C GLU A 37 11.96 -2.97 -4.22
N ARG A 38 11.33 -4.15 -4.09
CA ARG A 38 9.92 -4.34 -4.44
C ARG A 38 9.18 -4.78 -3.18
N PHE A 39 8.20 -3.99 -2.78
CA PHE A 39 7.36 -4.25 -1.62
C PHE A 39 6.00 -4.77 -2.07
N PHE A 40 5.65 -5.97 -1.63
CA PHE A 40 4.37 -6.62 -1.89
C PHE A 40 3.63 -6.81 -0.59
N PHE A 41 2.32 -6.58 -0.60
CA PHE A 41 1.45 -6.86 0.53
C PHE A 41 0.07 -7.23 0.01
N ASP A 42 -0.73 -7.85 0.86
CA ASP A 42 -2.11 -8.18 0.51
C ASP A 42 -2.97 -6.92 0.48
N PHE A 43 -3.09 -6.35 -0.72
CA PHE A 43 -3.85 -5.12 -0.94
C PHE A 43 -5.36 -5.34 -0.75
N HIS A 44 -5.87 -6.50 -1.15
CA HIS A 44 -7.28 -6.82 -1.01
C HIS A 44 -7.67 -6.91 0.48
N GLN A 45 -6.91 -7.67 1.27
CA GLN A 45 -7.13 -7.77 2.71
C GLN A 45 -6.99 -6.42 3.42
N MET A 46 -6.09 -5.55 2.95
CA MET A 46 -6.00 -4.18 3.47
C MET A 46 -7.30 -3.41 3.21
N CYS A 47 -7.81 -3.42 1.96
CA CYS A 47 -9.06 -2.77 1.60
C CYS A 47 -10.25 -3.26 2.43
N GLU A 48 -10.40 -4.58 2.63
CA GLU A 48 -11.45 -5.15 3.48
C GLU A 48 -11.42 -4.58 4.91
N GLN A 49 -10.24 -4.55 5.54
CA GLN A 49 -10.07 -4.03 6.90
C GLN A 49 -10.30 -2.52 7.00
N LEU A 50 -10.02 -1.78 5.92
CA LEU A 50 -10.27 -0.34 5.83
C LEU A 50 -11.72 -0.02 5.43
N GLY A 51 -12.51 -1.00 4.97
CA GLY A 51 -13.86 -0.79 4.47
C GLY A 51 -13.89 -0.07 3.12
N LEU A 52 -12.89 -0.35 2.28
CA LEU A 52 -12.76 0.21 0.94
C LEU A 52 -13.06 -0.87 -0.11
N SER A 53 -13.65 -0.46 -1.23
CA SER A 53 -13.70 -1.29 -2.43
C SER A 53 -12.29 -1.44 -3.00
N THR A 54 -11.86 -2.68 -3.28
CA THR A 54 -10.56 -2.92 -3.92
C THR A 54 -10.51 -2.33 -5.33
N ASP A 55 -11.62 -2.35 -6.06
CA ASP A 55 -11.70 -1.81 -7.42
C ASP A 55 -11.61 -0.28 -7.43
N ASP A 56 -12.34 0.39 -6.54
CA ASP A 56 -12.26 1.86 -6.43
C ASP A 56 -10.86 2.29 -5.98
N ALA A 57 -10.28 1.58 -5.01
CA ALA A 57 -8.92 1.84 -4.56
C ALA A 57 -7.90 1.62 -5.68
N ALA A 58 -8.07 0.58 -6.52
CA ALA A 58 -7.22 0.34 -7.67
C ALA A 58 -7.32 1.48 -8.71
N ALA A 59 -8.51 2.03 -8.93
CA ALA A 59 -8.71 3.19 -9.80
C ALA A 59 -8.00 4.44 -9.25
N HIS A 60 -8.08 4.70 -7.94
CA HIS A 60 -7.32 5.77 -7.28
C HIS A 60 -5.80 5.64 -7.50
N PHE A 61 -5.25 4.43 -7.34
CA PHE A 61 -3.83 4.20 -7.61
C PHE A 61 -3.47 4.33 -9.09
N ALA A 62 -4.35 3.94 -10.01
CA ALA A 62 -4.13 4.11 -11.44
C ALA A 62 -4.06 5.59 -11.82
N ALA A 63 -4.99 6.41 -11.32
CA ALA A 63 -5.00 7.85 -11.52
C ALA A 63 -3.76 8.52 -10.91
N TRP A 64 -3.40 8.14 -9.68
CA TRP A 64 -2.20 8.65 -9.01
C TRP A 64 -0.92 8.35 -9.78
N ARG A 65 -0.76 7.12 -10.31
CA ARG A 65 0.39 6.74 -11.13
C ARG A 65 0.49 7.51 -12.45
N ALA A 66 -0.64 7.87 -13.05
CA ALA A 66 -0.65 8.64 -14.29
C ALA A 66 -0.26 10.11 -14.09
N ALA A 67 -0.37 10.61 -12.86
CA ALA A 67 -0.02 11.99 -12.49
C ALA A 67 1.40 12.13 -11.90
N ALA A 68 2.09 11.02 -11.64
CA ALA A 68 3.45 10.95 -11.09
C ALA A 68 4.50 10.78 -12.18
#